data_AF-A0AAU3L308-F1
#
_entry.id   AF-A0AAU3L308-F1
#
_cell.length_a   1.000
_cell.length_b   1.000
_cell.length_c   1.000
_cell.angle_alpha   90.00
_cell.angle_beta   90.00
_cell.angle_gamma   90.00
#
_symmetry.space_group_name_H-M   'P 1'
#
loop_
_entity.id
_entity.type
_entity.pdbx_description
1 polymer ?
#
loop_
_entity_poly.entity_id
_entity_poly.type
_entity_poly.pdbx_seq_one_letter_code
_entity_poly.pdbx_strand_id
1 'polypeptide(L)' 'MAAKPLQAALADVHPDVRKAAVLTLSSWPESATARVTLESALEDTEADVRAYARRALAVHAGT' A
#
# COMPACT_ATOMS: atom_id res chain seq x y z
N MET A 1 -13.68 6.22 -1.08
CA MET A 1 -12.78 5.07 -0.82
C MET A 1 -12.11 5.23 0.53
N ALA A 2 -11.74 4.13 1.20
CA ALA A 2 -11.21 4.13 2.57
C ALA A 2 -9.69 4.40 2.64
N ALA A 3 -9.16 5.29 1.81
CA ALA A 3 -7.72 5.55 1.74
C ALA A 3 -7.13 6.07 3.07
N LYS A 4 -7.84 6.96 3.77
CA LYS A 4 -7.39 7.50 5.06
C LYS A 4 -7.30 6.43 6.18
N PRO A 5 -8.30 5.56 6.37
CA PRO A 5 -8.16 4.40 7.25
C PRO A 5 -7.00 3.47 6.89
N LEU A 6 -6.78 3.20 5.60
CA LEU A 6 -5.68 2.33 5.16
C LEU A 6 -4.32 2.97 5.38
N GLN A 7 -4.21 4.29 5.20
CA GLN A 7 -3.00 5.04 5.56
C GLN A 7 -2.69 4.92 7.06
N ALA A 8 -3.69 4.98 7.93
CA ALA A 8 -3.48 4.73 9.36
C ALA A 8 -3.05 3.29 9.64
N ALA A 9 -3.62 2.31 8.92
CA ALA A 9 -3.24 0.90 9.06
C ALA A 9 -1.79 0.62 8.62
N LEU A 10 -1.18 1.45 7.77
CA LEU A 10 0.26 1.37 7.45
C LEU A 10 1.18 1.79 8.60
N ALA A 11 0.65 2.31 9.71
CA ALA A 11 1.41 2.59 10.92
C ALA A 11 1.20 1.53 12.02
N ASP A 12 0.46 0.45 11.75
CA ASP A 12 0.20 -0.59 12.74
C ASP A 12 1.50 -1.32 13.13
N VAL A 13 1.61 -1.69 14.41
CA VAL A 13 2.77 -2.43 14.94
C VAL A 13 2.91 -3.80 14.28
N HIS A 14 1.79 -4.43 13.91
CA HIS A 14 1.78 -5.76 13.32
C HIS A 14 2.01 -5.68 11.81
N PRO A 15 3.03 -6.35 11.28
CA PRO A 15 3.34 -6.29 9.86
C PRO A 15 2.23 -6.88 8.97
N ASP A 16 1.48 -7.87 9.47
CA ASP A 16 0.36 -8.46 8.72
C ASP A 16 -0.78 -7.46 8.49
N VAL A 17 -1.02 -6.54 9.42
CA VAL A 17 -2.02 -5.47 9.25
C VAL A 17 -1.55 -4.49 8.17
N ARG A 18 -0.29 -4.07 8.21
CA ARG A 18 0.30 -3.19 7.19
C ARG A 18 0.27 -3.84 5.81
N LYS A 19 0.63 -5.13 5.72
CA LYS A 19 0.57 -5.94 4.50
C LYS A 19 -0.86 -6.02 3.96
N ALA A 20 -1.86 -6.28 4.83
CA ALA A 20 -3.25 -6.30 4.44
C ALA A 20 -3.73 -4.94 3.89
N ALA A 21 -3.25 -3.84 4.47
CA ALA A 21 -3.55 -2.51 3.97
C ALA A 21 -2.96 -2.29 2.56
N VAL A 22 -1.69 -2.67 2.33
CA VAL A 22 -1.06 -2.61 1.00
C VAL A 22 -1.83 -3.47 -0.03
N LEU A 23 -2.19 -4.71 0.33
CA LEU A 23 -2.97 -5.59 -0.56
C LEU A 23 -4.33 -4.99 -0.91
N THR A 24 -4.99 -4.36 0.06
CA THR A 24 -6.28 -3.68 -0.17
C THR A 24 -6.11 -2.49 -1.12
N LEU A 25 -5.11 -1.63 -0.89
CA LEU A 25 -4.79 -0.51 -1.77
C LEU A 25 -4.45 -0.97 -3.20
N SER A 26 -3.78 -2.13 -3.33
CA SER A 26 -3.41 -2.72 -4.63
C SER A 26 -4.62 -3.10 -5.50
N SER A 27 -5.80 -3.28 -4.88
CA SER A 27 -7.04 -3.55 -5.61
C SER A 27 -7.65 -2.31 -6.29
N TRP A 28 -7.06 -1.12 -6.11
CA TRP A 28 -7.55 0.15 -6.63
C TRP A 28 -6.55 0.84 -7.60
N PRO A 29 -6.19 0.19 -8.72
CA PRO A 29 -5.10 0.64 -9.60
C PRO A 29 -5.30 2.03 -10.22
N GLU A 30 -6.54 2.45 -10.45
CA GLU A 30 -6.86 3.78 -11.00
C GLU A 30 -6.86 4.89 -9.94
N SER A 31 -6.66 4.56 -8.67
CA SER A 31 -6.79 5.51 -7.58
C SER A 31 -5.48 6.24 -7.32
N ALA A 32 -5.42 7.52 -7.68
CA ALA A 32 -4.28 8.39 -7.36
C ALA A 32 -3.99 8.43 -5.85
N THR A 33 -5.02 8.40 -5.00
CA THR A 33 -4.84 8.36 -3.54
C THR A 33 -4.26 7.02 -3.07
N ALA A 34 -4.66 5.90 -3.69
CA ALA A 34 -4.07 4.60 -3.38
C ALA A 34 -2.60 4.57 -3.78
N ARG A 35 -2.24 5.09 -4.97
CA ARG A 35 -0.86 5.24 -5.43
C ARG A 35 0.00 6.01 -4.41
N VAL A 36 -0.43 7.20 -4.00
CA VAL A 36 0.31 8.02 -3.02
C VAL A 36 0.45 7.29 -1.67
N THR A 37 -0.57 6.55 -1.26
CA THR A 37 -0.51 5.77 0.00
C THR A 37 0.43 4.56 -0.12
N LEU A 38 0.48 3.92 -1.30
CA LEU A 38 1.41 2.82 -1.58
C LEU A 38 2.87 3.29 -1.64
N GLU A 39 3.13 4.53 -2.07
CA GLU A 39 4.48 5.11 -2.08
C GLU A 39 5.10 5.16 -0.68
N SER A 40 4.33 5.49 0.36
CA SER A 40 4.87 5.50 1.74
C SER A 40 5.21 4.10 2.25
N ALA A 41 4.56 3.05 1.73
CA ALA A 41 4.85 1.66 2.12
C ALA A 41 6.16 1.12 1.51
N LEU A 42 6.83 1.87 0.62
CA LEU A 42 8.15 1.51 0.09
C LEU A 42 9.26 1.58 1.15
N GLU A 43 9.04 2.35 2.21
CA GLU A 43 9.98 2.54 3.33
C GLU A 43 9.63 1.66 4.55
N ASP A 44 8.65 0.77 4.43
CA ASP A 44 8.25 -0.11 5.52
C ASP A 44 9.43 -0.97 6.02
N THR A 45 9.48 -1.24 7.32
CA THR A 45 10.53 -2.07 7.92
C THR A 45 10.47 -3.52 7.46
N GLU A 46 9.29 -4.04 7.14
CA GLU A 46 9.10 -5.41 6.66
C GLU A 46 9.30 -5.56 5.15
N ALA A 47 10.09 -6.57 4.78
CA ALA A 47 10.47 -6.80 3.39
C ALA A 47 9.28 -7.15 2.50
N ASP A 48 8.34 -7.94 3.02
CA ASP A 48 7.12 -8.32 2.34
C ASP A 48 6.26 -7.10 2.00
N VAL A 49 6.05 -6.20 2.97
CA VAL A 49 5.25 -4.98 2.77
C VAL A 49 5.85 -4.13 1.64
N ARG A 50 7.19 -3.93 1.66
CA ARG A 50 7.89 -3.23 0.57
C ARG A 50 7.73 -3.93 -0.78
N ALA A 51 7.79 -5.26 -0.80
CA ALA A 51 7.65 -6.04 -2.04
C ALA A 51 6.26 -5.88 -2.66
N TYR A 52 5.20 -5.99 -1.86
CA TYR A 52 3.83 -5.80 -2.33
C TYR A 52 3.57 -4.36 -2.78
N ALA A 53 4.11 -3.36 -2.07
CA ALA A 53 3.98 -1.96 -2.47
C ALA A 53 4.60 -1.69 -3.86
N ARG A 54 5.82 -2.19 -4.12
CA ARG A 54 6.45 -2.08 -5.45
C ARG A 54 5.63 -2.74 -6.55
N ARG A 55 5.13 -3.95 -6.28
CA ARG A 55 4.28 -4.68 -7.24
C ARG A 55 3.01 -3.89 -7.57
N ALA A 56 2.37 -3.31 -6.57
CA ALA A 56 1.16 -2.52 -6.75
C ALA A 56 1.41 -1.25 -7.58
N LEU A 57 2.51 -0.54 -7.30
CA LEU A 57 2.89 0.68 -8.03
C LEU A 57 3.26 0.40 -9.49
N ALA A 58 3.84 -0.77 -9.80
CA ALA A 58 4.09 -1.16 -11.18
C ALA A 58 2.80 -1.30 -12.00
N VAL A 59 1.69 -1.72 -11.37
CA VAL A 59 0.38 -1.77 -12.02
C VAL A 59 -0.18 -0.36 -12.25
N HIS A 60 -0.09 0.53 -11.25
CA HIS A 60 -0.54 1.93 -11.37
C HIS A 60 0.25 2.74 -12.41
N ALA A 61 1.47 2.34 -12.76
CA ALA A 61 2.27 3.01 -13.80
C ALA A 61 1.86 2.61 -15.22
N GLY A 62 1.09 1.54 -15.38
CA GLY A 62 0.64 1.01 -16.67
C GLY A 62 -0.79 1.41 -17.06
N THR A 63 -1.48 2.17 -16.21
CA THR A 63 -2.85 2.70 -16.37
C THR A 63 -2.81 4.17 -16.72
#